data_AF-L7U426-F1
#
_entry.id   AF-L7U426-F1
#
_cell.length_a   1.000
_cell.length_b   1.000
_cell.length_c   1.000
_cell.angle_alpha   90.00
_cell.angle_beta   90.00
_cell.angle_gamma   90.00
#
_symmetry.space_group_name_H-M   'P 1'
#
loop_
_entity.id
_entity.type
_entity.pdbx_description
1 polymer ?
#
loop_
_entity_poly.entity_id
_entity_poly.type
_entity_poly.pdbx_seq_one_letter_code
_entity_poly.pdbx_strand_id
1 'polypeptide(L)'
;MNPRPLALALCLLLGVPALGASGVEAARARAQVARTEARALRTQQQGLRDELQSVSSRIQTLKAERQGSLTAGTELETALRRSQELSGSLTQLAQAVSTAEGESERAHVALHQALSEELARLRGAWDGTADRAERAKLLEAMRTTRVERDAVRSALPASQVPMLDKATPGGDDPEDLLAQADALRDSEDKVRERLKLLRAHITEVREEKDLDRRMSDFLGEESMFDEQDRRLRVRLSSDRTTIQVDPANRDGSPFLSEGTAGRPPGGNPNGWDPGTGGPSLPTPEGSITRASDRRPQVEAVRAQVLAAGGPANLSQMEDEAARLEALARELDRRASDMEHRARELAAP
;
A
#
# COMPACT_ATOMS: atom_id res chain seq x y z
N MET A 1 39.27 -39.07 12.20
CA MET A 1 38.98 -37.81 12.92
C MET A 1 38.41 -36.84 11.88
N ASN A 2 37.10 -36.61 11.91
CA ASN A 2 36.39 -35.92 10.84
C ASN A 2 36.49 -34.39 10.99
N PRO A 3 36.94 -33.63 9.97
CA PRO A 3 37.11 -32.17 10.06
C PRO A 3 35.80 -31.37 9.93
N ARG A 4 34.64 -32.03 9.93
CA ARG A 4 33.33 -31.39 9.74
C ARG A 4 32.80 -30.52 10.89
N PRO A 5 33.17 -30.68 12.18
CA PRO A 5 32.63 -29.79 13.22
C PRO A 5 33.34 -28.43 13.28
N LEU A 6 34.54 -28.30 12.67
CA LEU A 6 35.30 -27.04 12.68
C LEU A 6 34.82 -26.02 11.64
N ALA A 7 34.16 -26.47 10.56
CA ALA A 7 33.59 -25.59 9.54
C ALA A 7 32.24 -24.96 9.95
N LEU A 8 31.51 -25.57 10.89
CA LEU A 8 30.23 -25.05 11.41
C LEU A 8 30.41 -24.02 12.53
N ALA A 9 31.54 -24.04 13.23
CA ALA A 9 31.85 -23.04 14.25
C ALA A 9 32.40 -21.72 13.69
N LEU A 10 32.91 -21.71 12.45
CA LEU A 10 33.54 -20.53 11.84
C LEU A 10 32.55 -19.64 11.06
N CYS A 11 31.36 -20.12 10.74
CA CYS A 11 30.30 -19.31 10.09
C CYS A 11 29.46 -18.49 11.09
N LEU A 12 29.67 -18.64 12.40
CA LEU A 12 28.99 -17.89 13.46
C LEU A 12 29.75 -16.62 13.90
N LEU A 13 30.90 -16.33 13.30
CA LEU A 13 31.82 -15.25 13.72
C LEU A 13 32.04 -14.16 12.66
N LEU A 14 31.30 -14.17 11.54
CA LEU A 14 31.26 -13.01 10.66
C LEU A 14 30.22 -12.01 11.19
N GLY A 15 30.76 -10.97 11.82
CA GLY A 15 30.06 -10.01 12.64
C GLY A 15 28.91 -9.27 11.95
N VAL A 16 27.79 -9.25 12.64
CA VAL A 16 26.83 -8.15 12.54
C VAL A 16 27.25 -7.15 13.61
N PRO A 17 27.58 -5.89 13.28
CA PRO A 17 27.81 -4.90 14.29
C PRO A 17 26.50 -4.70 15.04
N ALA A 18 26.49 -5.02 16.34
CA ALA A 18 25.45 -4.63 17.27
C ALA A 18 25.54 -3.11 17.55
N LEU A 19 25.52 -2.30 16.49
CA LEU A 19 25.03 -0.94 16.56
C LEU A 19 23.52 -1.09 16.73
N GLY A 20 22.99 -0.67 17.88
CA GLY A 20 21.62 -0.91 18.30
C GLY A 20 20.63 -0.81 17.14
N ALA A 21 20.24 -1.99 16.62
CA ALA A 21 19.14 -2.10 15.70
C ALA A 21 17.96 -1.44 16.42
N SER A 22 17.47 -0.32 15.89
CA SER A 22 16.24 0.28 16.39
C SER A 22 15.17 -0.81 16.46
N GLY A 23 14.22 -0.72 17.40
CA GLY A 23 13.19 -1.76 17.55
C GLY A 23 12.51 -2.13 16.23
N VAL A 24 12.43 -1.16 15.31
CA VAL A 24 11.94 -1.33 13.94
C VAL A 24 12.82 -2.28 13.10
N GLU A 25 14.15 -2.13 13.09
CA GLU A 25 15.03 -3.02 12.31
C GLU A 25 14.96 -4.47 12.80
N ALA A 26 14.89 -4.68 14.11
CA ALA A 26 14.68 -6.00 14.68
C ALA A 26 13.31 -6.59 14.26
N ALA A 27 12.27 -5.76 14.24
CA ALA A 27 10.94 -6.16 13.77
C ALA A 27 10.93 -6.48 12.27
N ARG A 28 11.66 -5.71 11.44
CA ARG A 28 11.82 -5.98 10.00
C ARG A 28 12.49 -7.32 9.77
N ALA A 29 13.61 -7.57 10.44
CA ALA A 29 14.34 -8.83 10.32
C ALA A 29 13.45 -10.02 10.71
N ARG A 30 12.73 -9.93 11.84
CA ARG A 30 11.81 -10.98 12.30
C ARG A 30 10.68 -11.23 11.30
N ALA A 31 10.05 -10.18 10.78
CA ALA A 31 8.99 -10.31 9.79
C ALA A 31 9.49 -10.94 8.48
N GLN A 32 10.70 -10.61 8.03
CA GLN A 32 11.30 -11.22 6.84
C GLN A 32 11.61 -12.70 7.07
N VAL A 33 12.24 -13.07 8.19
CA VAL A 33 12.54 -14.46 8.53
C VAL A 33 11.27 -15.30 8.55
N ALA A 34 10.25 -14.86 9.29
CA ALA A 34 8.98 -15.59 9.40
C ALA A 34 8.26 -15.76 8.04
N ARG A 35 8.28 -14.73 7.18
CA ARG A 35 7.78 -14.82 5.79
C ARG A 35 8.54 -15.87 4.98
N THR A 36 9.86 -15.86 5.06
CA THR A 36 10.70 -16.78 4.27
C THR A 36 10.50 -18.22 4.71
N GLU A 37 10.35 -18.46 6.01
CA GLU A 37 10.08 -19.79 6.56
C GLU A 37 8.71 -20.32 6.13
N ALA A 38 7.65 -19.51 6.25
CA ALA A 38 6.31 -19.89 5.79
C ALA A 38 6.29 -20.22 4.28
N ARG A 39 7.03 -19.46 3.45
CA ARG A 39 7.17 -19.74 2.01
C ARG A 39 7.96 -21.01 1.71
N ALA A 40 9.02 -21.27 2.48
CA ALA A 40 9.82 -22.48 2.33
C ALA A 40 8.98 -23.73 2.64
N LEU A 41 8.22 -23.70 3.74
CA LEU A 41 7.35 -24.82 4.13
C LEU A 41 6.22 -25.04 3.12
N ARG A 42 5.61 -24.00 2.55
CA ARG A 42 4.63 -24.13 1.46
C ARG A 42 5.23 -24.76 0.21
N THR A 43 6.44 -24.36 -0.17
CA THR A 43 7.16 -24.97 -1.30
C THR A 43 7.42 -26.46 -1.05
N GLN A 44 7.85 -26.82 0.16
CA GLN A 44 8.03 -28.22 0.55
C GLN A 44 6.71 -28.99 0.51
N GLN A 45 5.61 -28.38 0.95
CA GLN A 45 4.28 -28.99 0.94
C GLN A 45 3.84 -29.31 -0.48
N GLN A 46 4.05 -28.38 -1.43
CA GLN A 46 3.76 -28.62 -2.82
C GLN A 46 4.61 -29.77 -3.38
N GLY A 47 5.92 -29.78 -3.09
CA GLY A 47 6.80 -30.87 -3.52
C GLY A 47 6.34 -32.26 -3.03
N LEU A 48 5.94 -32.38 -1.76
CA LEU A 48 5.42 -33.64 -1.23
C LEU A 48 4.06 -34.03 -1.84
N ARG A 49 3.20 -33.06 -2.18
CA ARG A 49 1.95 -33.35 -2.91
C ARG A 49 2.23 -33.89 -4.31
N ASP A 50 3.19 -33.31 -5.01
CA ASP A 50 3.59 -33.75 -6.34
C ASP A 50 4.20 -35.18 -6.28
N GLU A 51 5.02 -35.47 -5.27
CA GLU A 51 5.52 -36.83 -5.01
C GLU A 51 4.39 -37.82 -4.72
N LEU A 52 3.41 -37.45 -3.89
CA LEU A 52 2.27 -38.30 -3.58
C LEU A 52 1.44 -38.61 -4.84
N GLN A 53 1.26 -37.61 -5.71
CA GLN A 53 0.56 -37.79 -6.99
C GLN A 53 1.33 -38.74 -7.92
N SER A 54 2.66 -38.64 -7.96
CA SER A 54 3.53 -39.56 -8.72
C SER A 54 3.48 -40.99 -8.19
N VAL A 55 3.49 -41.17 -6.86
CA VAL A 55 3.34 -42.51 -6.25
C VAL A 55 1.95 -43.08 -6.54
N SER A 56 0.91 -42.24 -6.49
CA SER A 56 -0.47 -42.64 -6.77
C SER A 56 -0.65 -43.11 -8.22
N SER A 57 -0.07 -42.40 -9.19
CA SER A 57 -0.11 -42.83 -10.60
C SER A 57 0.67 -44.13 -10.81
N ARG A 58 1.84 -44.31 -10.16
CA ARG A 58 2.58 -45.58 -10.20
C ARG A 58 1.77 -46.75 -9.64
N ILE A 59 1.07 -46.55 -8.51
CA ILE A 59 0.19 -47.57 -7.94
C ILE A 59 -0.92 -47.95 -8.92
N GLN A 60 -1.52 -46.99 -9.64
CA GLN A 60 -2.54 -47.26 -10.65
C GLN A 60 -1.97 -48.09 -11.82
N THR A 61 -0.79 -47.74 -12.33
CA THR A 61 -0.11 -48.51 -13.38
C THR A 61 0.19 -49.94 -12.93
N LEU A 62 0.77 -50.12 -11.74
CA LEU A 62 1.06 -51.45 -11.17
C LEU A 62 -0.21 -52.27 -10.94
N LYS A 63 -1.33 -51.64 -10.58
CA LYS A 63 -2.64 -52.31 -10.45
C LYS A 63 -3.18 -52.75 -11.81
N ALA A 64 -3.05 -51.93 -12.84
CA ALA A 64 -3.49 -52.25 -14.21
C ALA A 64 -2.67 -53.39 -14.83
N GLU A 65 -1.35 -53.36 -14.67
CA GLU A 65 -0.43 -54.40 -15.16
C GLU A 65 -0.68 -55.77 -14.49
N ARG A 66 -1.20 -55.78 -13.26
CA ARG A 66 -1.43 -57.00 -12.46
C ARG A 66 -2.82 -57.61 -12.54
N GLN A 67 -3.74 -57.09 -13.34
CA GLN A 67 -5.09 -57.64 -13.47
C GLN A 67 -5.17 -59.12 -13.95
N GLY A 68 -4.04 -59.79 -14.21
CA GLY A 68 -3.94 -61.24 -14.49
C GLY A 68 -3.07 -62.07 -13.54
N SER A 69 -2.45 -61.51 -12.49
CA SER A 69 -1.54 -62.24 -11.58
C SER A 69 -1.97 -62.15 -10.11
N LEU A 70 -2.23 -63.29 -9.48
CA LEU A 70 -2.79 -63.43 -8.12
C LEU A 70 -1.82 -63.12 -6.97
N THR A 71 -0.58 -62.70 -7.25
CA THR A 71 0.39 -62.38 -6.20
C THR A 71 0.54 -60.88 -6.02
N ALA A 72 0.41 -60.41 -4.78
CA ALA A 72 0.81 -59.06 -4.38
C ALA A 72 2.34 -58.95 -4.51
N GLY A 73 2.83 -58.63 -5.70
CA GLY A 73 4.26 -58.38 -5.87
C GLY A 73 4.71 -57.15 -5.07
N THR A 74 5.87 -57.30 -4.46
CA THR A 74 6.54 -56.42 -3.50
C THR A 74 6.60 -54.93 -3.89
N GLU A 75 6.63 -54.60 -5.19
CA GLU A 75 6.61 -53.22 -5.68
C GLU A 75 5.32 -52.44 -5.33
N LEU A 76 4.17 -53.10 -5.31
CA LEU A 76 2.91 -52.45 -4.95
C LEU A 76 2.87 -52.14 -3.45
N GLU A 77 3.34 -53.08 -2.63
CA GLU A 77 3.41 -52.91 -1.18
C GLU A 77 4.38 -51.79 -0.79
N THR A 78 5.55 -51.73 -1.42
CA THR A 78 6.51 -50.64 -1.21
C THR A 78 5.95 -49.28 -1.64
N ALA A 79 5.23 -49.22 -2.78
CA ALA A 79 4.58 -47.98 -3.22
C ALA A 79 3.46 -47.54 -2.27
N LEU A 80 2.64 -48.47 -1.78
CA LEU A 80 1.59 -48.20 -0.80
C LEU A 80 2.17 -47.70 0.52
N ARG A 81 3.23 -48.34 1.02
CA ARG A 81 3.93 -47.90 2.23
C ARG A 81 4.50 -46.50 2.07
N ARG A 82 5.15 -46.21 0.94
CA ARG A 82 5.64 -44.85 0.63
C ARG A 82 4.50 -43.82 0.58
N SER A 83 3.35 -44.16 0.01
CA SER A 83 2.17 -43.28 -0.01
C SER A 83 1.66 -42.96 1.41
N GLN A 84 1.63 -43.96 2.30
CA GLN A 84 1.26 -43.77 3.70
C GLN A 84 2.27 -42.88 4.43
N GLU A 85 3.58 -43.11 4.24
CA GLU A 85 4.65 -42.29 4.82
C GLU A 85 4.60 -40.82 4.33
N LEU A 86 4.34 -40.60 3.02
CA LEU A 86 4.15 -39.26 2.45
C LEU A 86 2.90 -38.58 3.01
N SER A 87 1.81 -39.31 3.21
CA SER A 87 0.57 -38.77 3.78
C SER A 87 0.76 -38.34 5.24
N GLY A 88 1.49 -39.13 6.03
CA GLY A 88 1.86 -38.76 7.40
C GLY A 88 2.75 -37.50 7.43
N SER A 89 3.74 -37.44 6.53
CA SER A 89 4.65 -36.29 6.41
C SER A 89 3.91 -35.02 5.99
N LEU A 90 2.94 -35.12 5.06
CA LEU A 90 2.09 -34.01 4.63
C LEU A 90 1.24 -33.45 5.76
N THR A 91 0.73 -34.32 6.66
CA THR A 91 -0.06 -33.89 7.83
C THR A 91 0.79 -33.09 8.81
N GLN A 92 2.00 -33.59 9.13
CA GLN A 92 2.95 -32.87 9.99
C GLN A 92 3.36 -31.53 9.38
N LEU A 93 3.64 -31.52 8.06
CA LEU A 93 4.01 -30.31 7.35
C LEU A 93 2.86 -29.29 7.26
N ALA A 94 1.62 -29.74 7.13
CA ALA A 94 0.46 -28.85 7.17
C ALA A 94 0.35 -28.12 8.53
N GLN A 95 0.59 -28.82 9.64
CA GLN A 95 0.63 -28.20 10.97
C GLN A 95 1.79 -27.20 11.11
N ALA A 96 2.97 -27.55 10.57
CA ALA A 96 4.12 -26.64 10.55
C ALA A 96 3.85 -25.38 9.71
N VAL A 97 3.25 -25.53 8.54
CA VAL A 97 2.82 -24.41 7.67
C VAL A 97 1.86 -23.50 8.43
N SER A 98 0.80 -24.05 9.05
CA SER A 98 -0.15 -23.26 9.82
C SER A 98 0.51 -22.48 10.97
N THR A 99 1.45 -23.12 11.68
CA THR A 99 2.20 -22.48 12.78
C THR A 99 3.08 -21.35 12.27
N ALA A 100 3.84 -21.58 11.18
CA ALA A 100 4.72 -20.59 10.57
C ALA A 100 3.96 -19.43 9.93
N GLU A 101 2.78 -19.68 9.36
CA GLU A 101 1.88 -18.64 8.87
C GLU A 101 1.41 -17.74 10.01
N GLY A 102 0.94 -18.33 11.12
CA GLY A 102 0.54 -17.56 12.30
C GLY A 102 1.69 -16.77 12.92
N GLU A 103 2.92 -17.28 12.88
CA GLU A 103 4.11 -16.54 13.31
C GLU A 103 4.45 -15.40 12.35
N SER A 104 4.38 -15.62 11.04
CA SER A 104 4.55 -14.57 10.04
C SER A 104 3.54 -13.44 10.23
N GLU A 105 2.27 -13.76 10.49
CA GLU A 105 1.24 -12.77 10.77
C GLU A 105 1.54 -11.96 12.04
N ARG A 106 1.85 -12.65 13.15
CA ARG A 106 2.26 -12.00 14.41
C ARG A 106 3.47 -11.08 14.20
N ALA A 107 4.47 -11.51 13.43
CA ALA A 107 5.65 -10.71 13.15
C ALA A 107 5.36 -9.48 12.27
N HIS A 108 4.42 -9.56 11.32
CA HIS A 108 3.98 -8.39 10.55
C HIS A 108 3.23 -7.38 11.41
N VAL A 109 2.34 -7.85 12.28
CA VAL A 109 1.59 -6.96 13.20
C VAL A 109 2.57 -6.23 14.12
N ALA A 110 3.55 -6.94 14.67
CA ALA A 110 4.62 -6.34 15.48
C ALA A 110 5.44 -5.31 14.68
N LEU A 111 5.77 -5.58 13.41
CA LEU A 111 6.45 -4.61 12.54
C LEU A 111 5.59 -3.37 12.29
N HIS A 112 4.29 -3.54 12.04
CA HIS A 112 3.37 -2.41 11.85
C HIS A 112 3.29 -1.52 13.11
N GLN A 113 3.22 -2.14 14.30
CA GLN A 113 3.25 -1.42 15.57
C GLN A 113 4.57 -0.65 15.75
N ALA A 114 5.71 -1.29 15.52
CA ALA A 114 7.02 -0.65 15.63
C ALA A 114 7.19 0.53 14.65
N LEU A 115 6.69 0.41 13.42
CA LEU A 115 6.69 1.52 12.44
C LEU A 115 5.78 2.67 12.88
N SER A 116 4.66 2.37 13.54
CA SER A 116 3.74 3.40 14.07
C SER A 116 4.34 4.15 15.26
N GLU A 117 5.00 3.44 16.17
CA GLU A 117 5.76 4.03 17.28
C GLU A 117 6.92 4.91 16.76
N GLU A 118 7.61 4.46 15.72
CA GLU A 118 8.68 5.23 15.07
C GLU A 118 8.14 6.52 14.44
N LEU A 119 6.97 6.49 13.79
CA LEU A 119 6.31 7.70 13.29
C LEU A 119 5.96 8.68 14.41
N ALA A 120 5.45 8.18 15.54
CA ALA A 120 5.17 9.02 16.71
C ALA A 120 6.45 9.64 17.27
N ARG A 121 7.54 8.88 17.35
CA ARG A 121 8.87 9.35 17.76
C ARG A 121 9.42 10.43 16.83
N LEU A 122 9.36 10.20 15.51
CA LEU A 122 9.81 11.15 14.50
C LEU A 122 8.99 12.45 14.55
N ARG A 123 7.67 12.36 14.76
CA ARG A 123 6.80 13.53 14.94
C ARG A 123 7.19 14.33 16.19
N GLY A 124 7.36 13.67 17.34
CA GLY A 124 7.80 14.35 18.56
C GLY A 124 9.18 15.01 18.42
N ALA A 125 10.11 14.39 17.68
CA ALA A 125 11.39 14.99 17.35
C ALA A 125 11.23 16.23 16.45
N TRP A 126 10.37 16.15 15.43
CA TRP A 126 10.09 17.26 14.52
C TRP A 126 9.48 18.47 15.23
N ASP A 127 8.54 18.24 16.15
CA ASP A 127 7.91 19.29 16.96
C ASP A 127 8.95 20.03 17.83
N GLY A 128 9.97 19.31 18.32
CA GLY A 128 11.05 19.86 19.15
C GLY A 128 12.23 20.50 18.38
N THR A 129 12.40 20.18 17.10
CA THR A 129 13.51 20.71 16.29
C THR A 129 13.19 22.13 15.80
N ALA A 130 14.12 23.08 15.98
CA ALA A 130 14.00 24.43 15.42
C ALA A 130 14.76 24.60 14.09
N ASP A 131 15.80 23.80 13.84
CA ASP A 131 16.58 23.88 12.61
C ASP A 131 15.81 23.38 11.38
N ARG A 132 15.88 24.17 10.30
CA ARG A 132 15.18 23.89 9.04
C ARG A 132 15.76 22.68 8.31
N ALA A 133 17.09 22.53 8.32
CA ALA A 133 17.73 21.42 7.61
C ALA A 133 17.45 20.08 8.30
N GLU A 134 17.49 20.04 9.63
CA GLU A 134 17.08 18.88 10.42
C GLU A 134 15.58 18.56 10.27
N ARG A 135 14.70 19.57 10.28
CA ARG A 135 13.26 19.37 10.00
C ARG A 135 13.01 18.71 8.64
N ALA A 136 13.73 19.13 7.59
CA ALA A 136 13.59 18.54 6.26
C ALA A 136 14.00 17.05 6.26
N LYS A 137 15.07 16.68 6.98
CA LYS A 137 15.49 15.28 7.13
C LYS A 137 14.45 14.43 7.88
N LEU A 138 13.87 14.97 8.96
CA LEU A 138 12.81 14.29 9.72
C LEU A 138 11.55 14.08 8.88
N LEU A 139 11.16 15.05 8.06
CA LEU A 139 10.03 14.91 7.13
C LEU A 139 10.26 13.79 6.11
N GLU A 140 11.47 13.68 5.56
CA GLU A 140 11.80 12.61 4.61
C GLU A 140 11.80 11.23 5.27
N ALA A 141 12.31 11.14 6.50
CA ALA A 141 12.22 9.93 7.30
C ALA A 141 10.75 9.53 7.57
N MET A 142 9.90 10.49 7.97
CA MET A 142 8.47 10.24 8.17
C MET A 142 7.78 9.74 6.91
N ARG A 143 8.05 10.33 5.74
CA ARG A 143 7.50 9.88 4.45
C ARG A 143 7.92 8.45 4.15
N THR A 144 9.20 8.15 4.30
CA THR A 144 9.75 6.80 4.06
C THR A 144 9.10 5.77 4.98
N THR A 145 9.01 6.05 6.28
CA THR A 145 8.38 5.16 7.27
C THR A 145 6.87 4.98 7.02
N ARG A 146 6.17 6.02 6.55
CA ARG A 146 4.74 5.92 6.15
C ARG A 146 4.56 4.98 4.97
N VAL A 147 5.34 5.15 3.90
CA VAL A 147 5.27 4.28 2.72
C VAL A 147 5.54 2.83 3.11
N GLU A 148 6.51 2.58 3.99
CA GLU A 148 6.78 1.23 4.48
C GLU A 148 5.61 0.69 5.32
N ARG A 149 5.07 1.47 6.25
CA ARG A 149 3.89 1.08 7.06
C ARG A 149 2.72 0.71 6.16
N ASP A 150 2.45 1.53 5.14
CA ASP A 150 1.36 1.30 4.19
C ASP A 150 1.61 0.05 3.34
N ALA A 151 2.85 -0.21 2.93
CA ALA A 151 3.22 -1.44 2.27
C ALA A 151 3.03 -2.67 3.18
N VAL A 152 3.49 -2.61 4.43
CA VAL A 152 3.28 -3.68 5.43
C VAL A 152 1.80 -3.93 5.68
N ARG A 153 1.00 -2.87 5.76
CA ARG A 153 -0.45 -2.93 5.93
C ARG A 153 -1.15 -3.54 4.71
N SER A 154 -0.80 -3.15 3.49
CA SER A 154 -1.35 -3.74 2.26
C SER A 154 -0.99 -5.23 2.10
N ALA A 155 0.13 -5.65 2.69
CA ALA A 155 0.61 -7.03 2.68
C ALA A 155 0.01 -7.90 3.80
N LEU A 156 -0.60 -7.29 4.83
CA LEU A 156 -1.42 -8.03 5.76
C LEU A 156 -2.68 -8.46 5.01
N PRO A 157 -2.98 -9.78 4.92
CA PRO A 157 -4.27 -10.18 4.39
C PRO A 157 -5.34 -9.46 5.21
N ALA A 158 -6.30 -8.84 4.55
CA ALA A 158 -7.46 -8.24 5.19
C ALA A 158 -8.35 -9.35 5.77
N SER A 159 -7.83 -10.02 6.81
CA SER A 159 -8.36 -11.17 7.55
C SER A 159 -9.27 -12.06 6.70
N GLN A 160 -8.77 -13.23 6.29
CA GLN A 160 -9.61 -14.30 5.77
C GLN A 160 -10.89 -14.39 6.62
N VAL A 161 -12.02 -14.05 6.00
CA VAL A 161 -13.34 -14.40 6.52
C VAL A 161 -13.30 -15.93 6.60
N PRO A 162 -13.53 -16.55 7.77
CA PRO A 162 -13.79 -17.98 7.81
C PRO A 162 -14.85 -18.26 6.76
N MET A 163 -14.50 -19.02 5.72
CA MET A 163 -15.52 -19.48 4.79
C MET A 163 -16.48 -20.28 5.66
N LEU A 164 -17.66 -19.72 5.91
CA LEU A 164 -18.80 -20.45 6.42
C LEU A 164 -18.94 -21.65 5.50
N ASP A 165 -18.62 -22.83 6.01
CA ASP A 165 -19.01 -24.06 5.35
C ASP A 165 -20.48 -23.91 5.03
N LYS A 166 -20.82 -24.01 3.75
CA LYS A 166 -22.21 -24.05 3.32
C LYS A 166 -22.84 -25.20 4.08
N ALA A 167 -23.70 -24.83 5.02
CA ALA A 167 -24.48 -25.66 5.91
C ALA A 167 -24.64 -27.09 5.38
N THR A 168 -24.11 -28.05 6.13
CA THR A 168 -24.63 -29.40 6.05
C THR A 168 -26.09 -29.31 6.52
N PRO A 169 -27.09 -29.73 5.72
CA PRO A 169 -28.47 -29.80 6.19
C PRO A 169 -28.55 -30.96 7.18
N GLY A 170 -28.36 -30.69 8.46
CA GLY A 170 -28.25 -31.74 9.47
C GLY A 170 -28.70 -31.28 10.84
N GLY A 171 -29.82 -31.86 11.29
CA GLY A 171 -30.27 -31.90 12.68
C GLY A 171 -31.33 -30.87 13.04
N ASP A 172 -32.60 -31.29 13.14
CA ASP A 172 -33.62 -30.58 13.94
C ASP A 172 -33.38 -30.78 15.46
N ASP A 173 -32.13 -31.02 15.86
CA ASP A 173 -31.75 -31.20 17.26
C ASP A 173 -31.51 -29.82 17.90
N PRO A 174 -32.20 -29.47 18.99
CA PRO A 174 -32.01 -28.18 19.66
C PRO A 174 -30.56 -27.93 20.11
N GLU A 175 -29.78 -28.97 20.45
CA GLU A 175 -28.37 -28.77 20.86
C GLU A 175 -27.49 -28.33 19.68
N ASP A 176 -27.67 -28.93 18.51
CA ASP A 176 -26.91 -28.56 17.30
C ASP A 176 -27.23 -27.14 16.83
N LEU A 177 -28.48 -26.69 16.97
CA LEU A 177 -28.89 -25.32 16.65
C LEU A 177 -28.27 -24.29 17.60
N LEU A 178 -28.12 -24.60 18.89
CA LEU A 178 -27.45 -23.72 19.85
C LEU A 178 -25.95 -23.63 19.58
N ALA A 179 -25.29 -24.76 19.29
CA ALA A 179 -23.88 -24.76 18.92
C ALA A 179 -23.61 -23.93 17.64
N GLN A 180 -24.53 -23.99 16.66
CA GLN A 180 -24.47 -23.14 15.47
C GLN A 180 -24.70 -21.66 15.78
N ALA A 181 -25.63 -21.33 16.69
CA ALA A 181 -25.86 -19.95 17.12
C ALA A 181 -24.64 -19.34 17.81
N ASP A 182 -23.96 -20.10 18.68
CA ASP A 182 -22.71 -19.68 19.33
C ASP A 182 -21.59 -19.44 18.30
N ALA A 183 -21.44 -20.34 17.32
CA ALA A 183 -20.46 -20.15 16.25
C ALA A 183 -20.76 -18.90 15.40
N LEU A 184 -22.05 -18.57 15.19
CA LEU A 184 -22.43 -17.33 14.53
C LEU A 184 -22.12 -16.10 15.39
N ARG A 185 -22.32 -16.14 16.71
CA ARG A 185 -21.94 -15.05 17.62
C ARG A 185 -20.43 -14.81 17.64
N ASP A 186 -19.63 -15.87 17.66
CA ASP A 186 -18.17 -15.77 17.53
C ASP A 186 -17.75 -15.11 16.20
N SER A 187 -18.46 -15.44 15.11
CA SER A 187 -18.23 -14.81 13.81
C SER A 187 -18.66 -13.35 13.79
N GLU A 188 -19.75 -13.01 14.48
CA GLU A 188 -20.23 -11.64 14.63
C GLU A 188 -19.22 -10.78 15.40
N ASP A 189 -18.72 -11.28 16.53
CA ASP A 189 -17.75 -10.56 17.35
C ASP A 189 -16.46 -10.26 16.58
N LYS A 190 -16.00 -11.19 15.73
CA LYS A 190 -14.87 -10.95 14.81
C LYS A 190 -15.19 -9.86 13.79
N VAL A 191 -16.40 -9.85 13.22
CA VAL A 191 -16.83 -8.80 12.28
C VAL A 191 -16.93 -7.44 12.98
N ARG A 192 -17.43 -7.39 14.23
CA ARG A 192 -17.49 -6.16 15.05
C ARG A 192 -16.11 -5.64 15.41
N GLU A 193 -15.16 -6.52 15.73
CA GLU A 193 -13.76 -6.12 15.97
C GLU A 193 -13.14 -5.51 14.71
N ARG A 194 -13.35 -6.13 13.54
CA ARG A 194 -12.91 -5.56 12.25
C ARG A 194 -13.56 -4.21 11.96
N LEU A 195 -14.87 -4.08 12.20
CA LEU A 195 -15.59 -2.82 12.06
C LEU A 195 -14.98 -1.72 12.94
N LYS A 196 -14.61 -2.05 14.19
CA LYS A 196 -13.96 -1.11 15.11
C LYS A 196 -12.60 -0.65 14.58
N LEU A 197 -11.78 -1.58 14.10
CA LEU A 197 -10.48 -1.27 13.50
C LEU A 197 -10.63 -0.42 12.23
N LEU A 198 -11.58 -0.76 11.36
CA LEU A 198 -11.84 -0.01 10.13
C LEU A 198 -12.37 1.41 10.42
N ARG A 199 -13.23 1.57 11.43
CA ARG A 199 -13.70 2.90 11.87
C ARG A 199 -12.57 3.75 12.43
N ALA A 200 -11.66 3.16 13.22
CA ALA A 200 -10.46 3.85 13.70
C ALA A 200 -9.56 4.29 12.53
N HIS A 201 -9.47 3.47 11.48
CA HIS A 201 -8.73 3.82 10.27
C HIS A 201 -9.40 4.96 9.49
N ILE A 202 -10.73 4.94 9.34
CA ILE A 202 -11.48 6.05 8.71
C ILE A 202 -11.23 7.35 9.48
N THR A 203 -11.20 7.33 10.81
CA THR A 203 -10.90 8.52 11.62
C THR A 203 -9.47 9.00 11.42
N GLU A 204 -8.48 8.10 11.44
CA GLU A 204 -7.07 8.46 11.20
C GLU A 204 -6.88 9.10 9.81
N VAL A 205 -7.49 8.54 8.77
CA VAL A 205 -7.40 9.08 7.39
C VAL A 205 -8.10 10.45 7.29
N ARG A 206 -9.21 10.65 8.02
CA ARG A 206 -9.88 11.96 8.06
C ARG A 206 -9.02 13.01 8.76
N GLU A 207 -8.38 12.65 9.88
CA GLU A 207 -7.44 13.52 10.59
C GLU A 207 -6.20 13.83 9.75
N GLU A 208 -5.68 12.84 9.02
CA GLU A 208 -4.56 13.03 8.09
C GLU A 208 -4.93 14.01 6.97
N LYS A 209 -6.12 13.88 6.36
CA LYS A 209 -6.59 14.82 5.34
C LYS A 209 -6.78 16.23 5.87
N ASP A 210 -7.29 16.37 7.10
CA ASP A 210 -7.43 17.67 7.74
C ASP A 210 -6.05 18.29 8.03
N LEU A 211 -5.09 17.49 8.46
CA LEU A 211 -3.71 17.93 8.65
C LEU A 211 -3.04 18.35 7.34
N ASP A 212 -3.18 17.55 6.26
CA ASP A 212 -2.62 17.87 4.95
C ASP A 212 -3.23 19.16 4.38
N ARG A 213 -4.53 19.36 4.57
CA ARG A 213 -5.20 20.61 4.22
C ARG A 213 -4.59 21.79 4.96
N ARG A 214 -4.44 21.69 6.29
CA ARG A 214 -3.81 22.74 7.10
C ARG A 214 -2.36 22.97 6.68
N MET A 215 -1.59 21.93 6.42
CA MET A 215 -0.20 22.03 5.95
C MET A 215 -0.11 22.71 4.58
N SER A 216 -1.01 22.38 3.66
CA SER A 216 -1.11 23.03 2.35
C SER A 216 -1.49 24.50 2.47
N ASP A 217 -2.43 24.83 3.36
CA ASP A 217 -2.85 26.21 3.61
C ASP A 217 -1.68 27.03 4.21
N PHE A 218 -0.93 26.46 5.17
CA PHE A 218 0.28 27.09 5.73
C PHE A 218 1.38 27.31 4.69
N LEU A 219 1.67 26.31 3.84
CA LEU A 219 2.67 26.46 2.77
C LEU A 219 2.23 27.49 1.70
N GLY A 220 0.92 27.56 1.42
CA GLY A 220 0.36 28.57 0.52
C GLY A 220 0.43 29.99 1.09
N GLU A 221 0.17 30.15 2.38
CA GLU A 221 0.31 31.44 3.07
C GLU A 221 1.78 31.88 3.18
N GLU A 222 2.71 30.96 3.46
CA GLU A 222 4.15 31.26 3.51
C GLU A 222 4.71 31.63 2.13
N SER A 223 4.19 31.05 1.04
CA SER A 223 4.55 31.43 -0.33
C SER A 223 4.16 32.88 -0.67
N MET A 224 3.14 33.45 -0.01
CA MET A 224 2.77 34.86 -0.19
C MET A 224 3.77 35.82 0.47
N PHE A 225 4.54 35.38 1.47
CA PHE A 225 5.63 36.16 2.08
C PHE A 225 6.92 36.07 1.25
N ASP A 226 7.24 34.90 0.70
CA ASP A 226 8.41 34.71 -0.19
C ASP A 226 8.29 35.50 -1.51
N GLU A 227 7.07 35.64 -2.07
CA GLU A 227 6.83 36.45 -3.29
C GLU A 227 7.09 37.95 -3.03
N GLN A 228 6.81 38.45 -1.82
CA GLN A 228 7.14 39.83 -1.44
C GLN A 228 8.65 40.03 -1.28
N ASP A 229 9.35 39.05 -0.69
CA ASP A 229 10.80 39.11 -0.49
C ASP A 229 11.57 38.91 -1.81
N ARG A 230 11.04 38.10 -2.74
CA ARG A 230 11.53 38.03 -4.13
C ARG A 230 11.35 39.35 -4.88
N ARG A 231 10.20 40.04 -4.72
CA ARG A 231 10.00 41.36 -5.34
C ARG A 231 10.92 42.44 -4.75
N LEU A 232 11.30 42.32 -3.48
CA LEU A 232 12.29 43.20 -2.84
C LEU A 232 13.73 42.88 -3.28
N ARG A 233 14.11 41.60 -3.41
CA ARG A 233 15.45 41.19 -3.90
C ARG A 233 15.66 41.37 -5.40
N VAL A 234 14.62 41.25 -6.24
CA VAL A 234 14.74 41.49 -7.69
C VAL A 234 14.99 42.97 -8.01
N ARG A 235 14.73 43.90 -7.07
CA ARG A 235 15.17 45.30 -7.17
C ARG A 235 16.58 45.56 -6.62
N LEU A 236 17.26 44.55 -6.09
CA LEU A 236 18.58 44.68 -5.47
C LEU A 236 19.64 43.79 -6.15
N SER A 237 19.45 43.44 -7.42
CA SER A 237 20.47 42.76 -8.25
C SER A 237 20.21 43.01 -9.73
N SER A 238 20.32 44.28 -10.12
CA SER A 238 20.91 44.73 -11.37
C SER A 238 21.37 46.17 -11.15
N ASP A 239 22.68 46.40 -11.27
CA ASP A 239 23.37 47.70 -11.31
C ASP A 239 23.60 48.49 -10.00
N ARG A 240 24.75 48.21 -9.37
CA ARG A 240 25.82 49.23 -9.41
C ARG A 240 26.40 49.14 -10.83
N THR A 241 25.96 49.94 -11.78
CA THR A 241 26.25 51.37 -11.81
C THR A 241 25.04 52.21 -12.23
N THR A 242 24.74 53.22 -11.41
CA THR A 242 23.82 54.36 -11.62
C THR A 242 22.40 54.21 -11.07
N ILE A 243 22.21 54.75 -9.86
CA ILE A 243 20.91 55.16 -9.35
C ILE A 243 20.54 56.45 -10.09
N GLN A 244 19.67 56.35 -11.09
CA GLN A 244 18.94 57.50 -11.63
C GLN A 244 17.56 57.54 -10.97
N VAL A 245 17.38 58.51 -10.08
CA VAL A 245 16.05 58.93 -9.62
C VAL A 245 15.49 59.82 -10.72
N ASP A 246 14.47 59.35 -11.42
CA ASP A 246 13.71 60.17 -12.35
C ASP A 246 12.57 60.85 -11.56
N PRO A 247 12.59 62.18 -11.35
CA PRO A 247 11.49 62.89 -10.73
C PRO A 247 10.35 62.96 -11.75
N ALA A 248 9.25 62.26 -11.47
CA ALA A 248 8.00 62.48 -12.18
C ALA A 248 7.63 63.96 -12.11
N ASN A 249 7.80 64.62 -13.24
CA ASN A 249 7.49 66.00 -13.49
C ASN A 249 5.98 66.22 -13.28
N ARG A 250 5.66 67.06 -12.30
CA ARG A 250 4.32 67.50 -11.96
C ARG A 250 4.20 68.93 -12.44
N ASP A 251 3.38 69.15 -13.47
CA ASP A 251 2.66 70.38 -13.86
C ASP A 251 2.32 70.26 -15.36
N GLY A 252 1.12 70.49 -15.88
CA GLY A 252 -0.19 70.89 -15.34
C GLY A 252 -1.16 71.01 -16.52
N SER A 253 -2.35 70.42 -16.42
CA SER A 253 -3.65 71.13 -16.49
C SER A 253 -4.41 70.98 -17.84
N PRO A 254 -5.73 71.27 -17.91
CA PRO A 254 -6.75 70.26 -18.21
C PRO A 254 -7.58 70.59 -19.46
N PHE A 255 -8.20 69.60 -20.10
CA PHE A 255 -9.32 69.88 -21.01
C PHE A 255 -10.37 68.77 -21.03
N LEU A 256 -11.62 69.22 -21.07
CA LEU A 256 -12.89 68.51 -20.94
C LEU A 256 -13.39 67.93 -22.29
N SER A 257 -14.50 67.19 -22.18
CA SER A 257 -15.42 66.64 -23.21
C SER A 257 -15.10 65.20 -23.65
N GLU A 258 -15.88 64.17 -23.31
CA GLU A 258 -17.34 63.93 -23.35
C GLU A 258 -17.82 63.34 -24.69
N GLY A 259 -18.40 62.13 -24.57
CA GLY A 259 -19.26 61.44 -25.54
C GLY A 259 -18.55 60.74 -26.71
N THR A 260 -19.06 59.70 -27.36
CA THR A 260 -20.25 58.85 -27.21
C THR A 260 -20.13 57.84 -28.37
N ALA A 261 -20.51 56.58 -28.11
CA ALA A 261 -20.98 55.55 -29.05
C ALA A 261 -20.19 55.16 -30.32
N GLY A 262 -20.09 53.83 -30.51
CA GLY A 262 -20.73 53.21 -31.67
C GLY A 262 -19.86 52.61 -32.77
N ARG A 263 -19.63 51.28 -32.65
CA ARG A 263 -19.76 50.24 -33.71
C ARG A 263 -18.88 50.36 -35.00
N PRO A 264 -18.81 49.29 -35.83
CA PRO A 264 -17.65 48.88 -36.65
C PRO A 264 -17.97 49.23 -38.14
N PRO A 265 -17.53 48.55 -39.23
CA PRO A 265 -16.68 47.37 -39.42
C PRO A 265 -15.69 47.42 -40.61
N GLY A 266 -14.90 46.35 -40.75
CA GLY A 266 -14.72 45.67 -42.04
C GLY A 266 -13.58 46.13 -42.95
N GLY A 267 -13.04 45.15 -43.69
CA GLY A 267 -12.43 45.40 -44.99
C GLY A 267 -10.97 45.03 -45.15
N ASN A 268 -10.67 43.73 -45.18
CA ASN A 268 -9.75 43.18 -46.20
C ASN A 268 -10.41 43.39 -47.60
N PRO A 269 -9.76 43.27 -48.78
CA PRO A 269 -8.43 42.69 -49.08
C PRO A 269 -7.66 43.40 -50.24
N ASN A 270 -6.60 42.74 -50.74
CA ASN A 270 -5.84 42.97 -51.98
C ASN A 270 -4.88 44.17 -51.96
N GLY A 271 -3.65 44.08 -52.44
CA GLY A 271 -3.01 43.08 -53.29
C GLY A 271 -1.99 43.81 -54.16
N TRP A 272 -0.88 43.13 -54.44
CA TRP A 272 0.14 43.43 -55.47
C TRP A 272 1.34 44.29 -55.06
N ASP A 273 2.42 43.57 -54.75
CA ASP A 273 3.80 43.70 -55.27
C ASP A 273 3.80 43.95 -56.82
N PRO A 274 4.85 44.51 -57.51
CA PRO A 274 6.27 44.22 -57.27
C PRO A 274 7.33 45.31 -57.58
N GLY A 275 8.54 45.10 -57.01
CA GLY A 275 9.86 45.54 -57.53
C GLY A 275 10.27 46.98 -57.22
N THR A 276 11.52 47.35 -56.95
CA THR A 276 12.83 46.77 -57.29
C THR A 276 13.92 47.56 -56.56
N GLY A 277 15.01 46.92 -56.09
CA GLY A 277 16.32 47.58 -55.83
C GLY A 277 16.91 47.43 -54.42
N GLY A 278 17.96 46.60 -54.28
CA GLY A 278 18.81 46.47 -53.08
C GLY A 278 19.76 47.68 -52.86
N PRO A 279 20.83 47.60 -52.02
CA PRO A 279 21.53 46.40 -51.53
C PRO A 279 21.85 46.32 -50.00
N SER A 280 21.98 45.07 -49.55
CA SER A 280 22.79 44.48 -48.45
C SER A 280 23.55 45.34 -47.42
N LEU A 281 23.40 45.01 -46.12
CA LEU A 281 24.44 44.57 -45.15
C LEU A 281 23.80 44.23 -43.77
N PRO A 282 24.48 43.45 -42.89
CA PRO A 282 23.86 42.37 -42.10
C PRO A 282 23.52 42.80 -40.67
N THR A 283 22.45 42.24 -40.12
CA THR A 283 22.18 42.30 -38.65
C THR A 283 21.78 40.90 -38.19
N PRO A 284 22.38 40.38 -37.11
CA PRO A 284 22.37 38.96 -36.79
C PRO A 284 21.00 38.49 -36.30
N GLU A 285 20.59 37.34 -36.83
CA GLU A 285 19.49 36.53 -36.34
C GLU A 285 19.77 36.13 -34.88
N GLY A 286 19.11 36.81 -33.95
CA GLY A 286 18.86 36.30 -32.60
C GLY A 286 17.79 35.22 -32.67
N SER A 287 18.15 34.07 -33.24
CA SER A 287 17.37 32.85 -33.25
C SER A 287 17.02 32.48 -31.81
N ILE A 288 15.81 32.82 -31.36
CA ILE A 288 15.24 32.19 -30.17
C ILE A 288 14.92 30.76 -30.60
N THR A 289 15.93 29.90 -30.50
CA THR A 289 15.80 28.45 -30.50
C THR A 289 14.96 28.09 -29.29
N ARG A 290 13.64 28.12 -29.48
CA ARG A 290 12.71 27.45 -28.58
C ARG A 290 13.01 25.97 -28.72
N ALA A 291 13.81 25.44 -27.79
CA ALA A 291 14.08 24.03 -27.67
C ALA A 291 12.74 23.31 -27.52
N SER A 292 12.22 22.77 -28.63
CA SER A 292 11.09 21.85 -28.62
C SER A 292 11.64 20.55 -28.06
N ASP A 293 11.38 20.33 -26.77
CA ASP A 293 11.70 19.08 -26.10
C ASP A 293 10.92 17.95 -26.79
N ARG A 294 11.63 17.16 -27.60
CA ARG A 294 11.13 15.96 -28.27
C ARG A 294 11.52 14.69 -27.50
N ARG A 295 11.55 14.75 -26.16
CA ARG A 295 11.49 13.52 -25.38
C ARG A 295 10.11 12.89 -25.55
N PRO A 296 10.00 11.56 -25.72
CA PRO A 296 8.71 10.90 -25.75
C PRO A 296 7.97 11.23 -24.46
N GLN A 297 6.76 11.83 -24.57
CA GLN A 297 5.88 12.13 -23.43
C GLN A 297 5.29 10.84 -22.84
N VAL A 298 6.15 9.96 -22.34
CA VAL A 298 5.78 8.71 -21.70
C VAL A 298 6.25 8.78 -20.25
N GLU A 299 5.75 9.76 -19.49
CA GLU A 299 5.85 9.73 -18.02
C GLU A 299 5.07 10.81 -17.26
N ALA A 300 4.43 11.79 -17.89
CA ALA A 300 3.57 12.73 -17.15
C ALA A 300 2.29 12.06 -16.61
N VAL A 301 1.72 11.11 -17.36
CA VAL A 301 0.58 10.29 -16.90
C VAL A 301 1.04 9.25 -15.88
N ARG A 302 2.28 8.73 -15.98
CA ARG A 302 2.79 7.74 -15.03
C ARG A 302 3.24 8.37 -13.70
N ALA A 303 3.77 9.59 -13.72
CA ALA A 303 4.07 10.38 -12.52
C ALA A 303 2.79 10.90 -11.85
N GLN A 304 1.73 11.24 -12.60
CA GLN A 304 0.41 11.49 -12.03
C GLN A 304 -0.29 10.21 -11.54
N VAL A 305 0.00 9.04 -12.12
CA VAL A 305 -0.52 7.73 -11.66
C VAL A 305 0.30 7.15 -10.50
N LEU A 306 1.56 7.54 -10.31
CA LEU A 306 2.38 7.18 -9.14
C LEU A 306 2.24 8.20 -8.00
N ALA A 307 1.97 9.48 -8.31
CA ALA A 307 1.40 10.44 -7.35
C ALA A 307 -0.10 10.16 -7.07
N ALA A 308 -0.78 9.43 -7.96
CA ALA A 308 -2.05 8.77 -7.73
C ALA A 308 -1.86 7.28 -7.42
N GLY A 309 -0.96 6.98 -6.47
CA GLY A 309 -1.42 6.15 -5.35
C GLY A 309 -2.67 6.84 -4.79
N GLY A 310 -3.81 6.63 -5.46
CA GLY A 310 -5.04 7.37 -5.24
C GLY A 310 -5.34 7.31 -3.75
N PRO A 311 -5.88 8.40 -3.17
CA PRO A 311 -6.13 8.47 -1.74
C PRO A 311 -6.80 7.16 -1.35
N ALA A 312 -6.28 6.48 -0.33
CA ALA A 312 -7.03 5.48 0.41
C ALA A 312 -8.51 5.89 0.36
N ASN A 313 -9.31 5.18 -0.45
CA ASN A 313 -10.60 5.71 -0.90
C ASN A 313 -11.50 5.73 0.33
N LEU A 314 -11.56 6.89 0.99
CA LEU A 314 -12.32 7.07 2.22
C LEU A 314 -13.76 6.59 2.01
N SER A 315 -14.31 6.86 0.83
CA SER A 315 -15.61 6.34 0.38
C SER A 315 -15.65 4.81 0.31
N GLN A 316 -14.64 4.15 -0.26
CA GLN A 316 -14.58 2.68 -0.29
C GLN A 316 -14.44 2.07 1.11
N MET A 317 -13.72 2.73 2.02
CA MET A 317 -13.61 2.28 3.42
C MET A 317 -14.92 2.49 4.18
N GLU A 318 -15.62 3.60 3.93
CA GLU A 318 -16.96 3.86 4.45
C GLU A 318 -17.99 2.85 3.92
N ASP A 319 -17.92 2.52 2.63
CA ASP A 319 -18.74 1.48 2.01
C ASP A 319 -18.45 0.09 2.59
N GLU A 320 -17.18 -0.25 2.81
CA GLU A 320 -16.77 -1.49 3.45
C GLU A 320 -17.23 -1.54 4.91
N ALA A 321 -17.13 -0.43 5.65
CA ALA A 321 -17.65 -0.35 7.01
C ALA A 321 -19.17 -0.56 7.05
N ALA A 322 -19.92 0.04 6.11
CA ALA A 322 -21.35 -0.16 5.99
C ALA A 322 -21.70 -1.63 5.66
N ARG A 323 -20.91 -2.30 4.81
CA ARG A 323 -21.09 -3.73 4.50
C ARG A 323 -20.81 -4.63 5.71
N LEU A 324 -19.72 -4.38 6.45
CA LEU A 324 -19.40 -5.14 7.66
C LEU A 324 -20.45 -4.93 8.75
N GLU A 325 -21.00 -3.73 8.86
CA GLU A 325 -22.08 -3.43 9.79
C GLU A 325 -23.38 -4.16 9.40
N ALA A 326 -23.71 -4.20 8.12
CA ALA A 326 -24.84 -4.99 7.62
C ALA A 326 -24.65 -6.50 7.87
N LEU A 327 -23.44 -7.01 7.64
CA LEU A 327 -23.09 -8.41 7.89
C LEU A 327 -23.21 -8.78 9.36
N ALA A 328 -22.70 -7.95 10.28
CA ALA A 328 -22.83 -8.18 11.71
C ALA A 328 -24.30 -8.28 12.14
N ARG A 329 -25.16 -7.35 11.66
CA ARG A 329 -26.60 -7.40 11.93
C ARG A 329 -27.29 -8.63 11.35
N GLU A 330 -26.81 -9.14 10.21
CA GLU A 330 -27.35 -10.36 9.61
C GLU A 330 -26.98 -11.60 10.44
N LEU A 331 -25.73 -11.68 10.90
CA LEU A 331 -25.25 -12.77 11.76
C LEU A 331 -26.01 -12.81 13.10
N ASP A 332 -26.20 -11.65 13.73
CA ASP A 332 -26.97 -11.50 14.97
C ASP A 332 -28.43 -11.97 14.82
N ARG A 333 -29.09 -11.58 13.72
CA ARG A 333 -30.45 -12.04 13.41
C ARG A 333 -30.52 -13.55 13.21
N ARG A 334 -29.59 -14.12 12.44
CA ARG A 334 -29.54 -15.57 12.20
C ARG A 334 -29.27 -16.36 13.48
N ALA A 335 -28.37 -15.87 14.33
CA ALA A 335 -28.11 -16.48 15.64
C ALA A 335 -29.37 -16.44 16.51
N SER A 336 -30.04 -15.29 16.57
CA SER A 336 -31.30 -15.10 17.31
C SER A 336 -32.43 -16.01 16.79
N ASP A 337 -32.57 -16.16 15.47
CA ASP A 337 -33.57 -17.03 14.85
C ASP A 337 -33.28 -18.52 15.18
N MET A 338 -32.02 -18.94 15.17
CA MET A 338 -31.64 -20.30 15.55
C MET A 338 -31.86 -20.58 17.05
N GLU A 339 -31.54 -19.62 17.92
CA GLU A 339 -31.88 -19.75 19.35
C GLU A 339 -33.39 -19.83 19.59
N HIS A 340 -34.17 -19.04 18.86
CA HIS A 340 -35.63 -19.06 18.99
C HIS A 340 -36.18 -20.42 18.57
N ARG A 341 -35.72 -20.95 17.43
CA ARG A 341 -36.11 -22.26 16.92
C ARG A 341 -35.68 -23.40 17.85
N ALA A 342 -34.48 -23.33 18.42
CA ALA A 342 -34.02 -24.29 19.42
C ALA A 342 -34.92 -24.27 20.67
N ARG A 343 -35.34 -23.09 21.13
CA ARG A 343 -36.27 -22.94 22.27
C ARG A 343 -37.67 -23.46 21.96
N GLU A 344 -38.17 -23.26 20.74
CA GLU A 344 -39.46 -23.81 20.30
C GLU A 344 -39.43 -25.35 20.25
N LEU A 345 -38.33 -25.94 19.78
CA LEU A 345 -38.15 -27.40 19.73
C LEU A 345 -37.89 -28.02 21.11
N ALA A 346 -37.34 -27.27 22.05
CA ALA A 346 -37.12 -27.69 23.44
C ALA A 346 -38.34 -27.45 24.35
N ALA A 347 -39.37 -26.75 23.88
CA ALA A 347 -40.61 -26.56 24.62
C ALA A 347 -41.51 -27.81 24.49
N PRO A 348 -41.96 -28.42 25.60
CA PRO A 348 -42.66 -29.70 25.62
C PRO A 348 -44.10 -29.67 25.08
#